data_AF-A0AAV9HRR6-F1
#
_entry.id   AF-A0AAV9HRR6-F1
#
_cell.length_a   1.000
_cell.length_b   1.000
_cell.length_c   1.000
_cell.angle_alpha   90.00
_cell.angle_beta   90.00
_cell.angle_gamma   90.00
#
_symmetry.space_group_name_H-M   'P 1'
#
loop_
_entity.id
_entity.type
_entity.pdbx_description
1 polymer ?
#
loop_
_entity_poly.entity_id
_entity_poly.type
_entity_poly.pdbx_seq_one_letter_code
_entity_poly.pdbx_strand_id
1 'polypeptide(L)'
;MLPDEFPAEYILESIDTIIKTETMSPPEKKPKVILFDIGGVCVISPFQSILNYELSLGIPPGWINHSISRTAPDGFWHRLEKGQIPMDASFFEGFNRDLHDPVRWKTFYQSQQARNPSLPKEIPPVPKLDGEWLFNDMMTSARAPDPWMFPALRSLKASKSYIVAALSNTVIFPPGHEYHQPDPAKDPLRSMFDVFVSSAHVGLRKPDPKIYELALKSVDEFARANASTDRGKENGWSEGVEAGEIVFLDDIGENLKAAKKAGFQTIKVPLGRAYEAVEALEGVTGLKLAGDHPKIPIKPNYKRKDAKL
;
A
#
# COMPACT_ATOMS: atom_id res chain seq x y z
N MET A 1 -9.81 33.84 4.76
CA MET A 1 -10.22 32.80 5.72
C MET A 1 -10.24 31.49 4.95
N LEU A 2 -9.41 30.52 5.34
CA LEU A 2 -9.50 29.16 4.79
C LEU A 2 -10.89 28.60 5.13
N PRO A 3 -11.59 27.92 4.21
CA PRO A 3 -12.86 27.29 4.53
C PRO A 3 -12.68 26.36 5.73
N ASP A 4 -13.69 26.35 6.61
CA ASP A 4 -13.74 25.43 7.74
C ASP A 4 -13.41 24.00 7.29
N GLU A 5 -12.60 23.33 8.11
CA GLU A 5 -12.00 22.02 7.94
C GLU A 5 -12.81 21.05 7.06
N PHE A 6 -12.17 20.40 6.08
CA PHE A 6 -12.80 19.28 5.35
C PHE A 6 -13.38 18.30 6.39
N PRO A 7 -14.69 17.99 6.35
CA PRO A 7 -15.29 17.11 7.34
C PRO A 7 -14.52 15.80 7.41
N ALA A 8 -14.25 15.29 8.61
CA ALA A 8 -13.53 14.02 8.79
C ALA A 8 -14.21 12.89 8.00
N GLU A 9 -15.53 12.94 7.89
CA GLU A 9 -16.35 12.06 7.05
C GLU A 9 -16.01 12.17 5.57
N TYR A 10 -15.73 13.37 5.03
CA TYR A 10 -15.33 13.55 3.63
C TYR A 10 -13.91 13.03 3.34
N ILE A 11 -12.99 13.17 4.30
CA ILE A 11 -11.61 12.66 4.21
C ILE A 11 -11.63 11.13 4.27
N LEU A 12 -12.34 10.58 5.26
CA LEU A 12 -12.50 9.14 5.43
C LEU A 12 -13.28 8.54 4.27
N GLU A 13 -14.37 9.15 3.79
CA GLU A 13 -15.08 8.70 2.59
C GLU A 13 -14.20 8.81 1.35
N SER A 14 -13.43 9.88 1.15
CA SER A 14 -12.50 9.97 -0.01
C SER A 14 -11.42 8.88 0.01
N ILE A 15 -11.07 8.36 1.18
CA ILE A 15 -10.19 7.19 1.38
C ILE A 15 -10.98 5.86 1.26
N ASP A 16 -12.24 5.85 1.69
CA ASP A 16 -13.09 4.66 1.89
C ASP A 16 -14.22 4.49 0.84
N THR A 17 -14.34 5.30 -0.22
CA THR A 17 -15.46 5.25 -1.22
C THR A 17 -15.42 4.03 -2.15
N ILE A 18 -15.16 2.83 -1.61
CA ILE A 18 -15.46 1.53 -2.20
C ILE A 18 -15.86 0.56 -1.06
N ILE A 19 -16.97 0.79 -0.35
CA ILE A 19 -17.56 -0.23 0.52
C ILE A 19 -19.08 -0.27 0.36
N LYS A 20 -19.57 -1.36 -0.23
CA LYS A 20 -20.66 -2.11 0.40
C LYS A 20 -19.97 -3.16 1.28
N THR A 21 -20.26 -3.15 2.56
CA THR A 21 -19.86 -4.19 3.50
C THR A 21 -20.61 -5.45 3.11
N GLU A 22 -20.01 -6.30 2.30
CA GLU A 22 -20.41 -7.70 2.25
C GLU A 22 -19.86 -8.37 3.51
N THR A 23 -20.76 -8.95 4.29
CA THR A 23 -20.44 -9.84 5.41
C THR A 23 -19.38 -10.84 4.97
N MET A 24 -18.25 -10.88 5.69
CA MET A 24 -17.18 -11.83 5.42
C MET A 24 -17.75 -13.25 5.42
N SER A 25 -17.73 -13.89 4.25
CA SER A 25 -17.95 -15.32 4.18
C SER A 25 -16.68 -16.02 4.67
N PRO A 26 -16.79 -17.14 5.42
CA PRO A 26 -15.62 -17.92 5.78
C PRO A 26 -14.83 -18.29 4.52
N PRO A 27 -13.49 -18.39 4.62
CA PRO A 27 -12.64 -18.69 3.49
C PRO A 27 -13.11 -20.00 2.82
N GLU A 28 -13.40 -19.98 1.50
CA GLU A 28 -13.83 -21.17 0.76
C GLU A 28 -12.79 -22.30 0.81
N LYS A 29 -11.51 -21.93 0.96
CA LYS A 29 -10.39 -22.84 1.23
C LYS A 29 -9.51 -22.31 2.36
N LYS A 30 -9.02 -23.21 3.21
CA LYS A 30 -8.05 -22.85 4.28
C LYS A 30 -6.78 -22.28 3.62
N PRO A 31 -6.28 -21.10 4.05
CA PRO A 31 -5.11 -20.52 3.40
C PRO A 31 -3.83 -21.28 3.73
N LYS A 32 -2.94 -21.38 2.74
CA LYS A 32 -1.53 -21.78 2.91
C LYS A 32 -0.61 -20.57 2.94
N VAL A 33 -1.03 -19.45 2.36
CA VAL A 33 -0.22 -18.24 2.19
C VAL A 33 -0.96 -17.03 2.77
N ILE A 34 -0.24 -16.25 3.58
CA ILE A 34 -0.66 -14.89 3.94
C ILE A 34 0.28 -13.93 3.20
N LEU A 35 -0.28 -13.21 2.23
CA LEU A 35 0.44 -12.29 1.35
C LEU A 35 0.15 -10.85 1.80
N PHE A 36 1.21 -10.07 2.03
CA PHE A 36 1.10 -8.70 2.52
C PHE A 36 1.57 -7.70 1.47
N ASP A 37 0.85 -6.59 1.30
CA ASP A 37 1.52 -5.34 0.96
C ASP A 37 2.36 -4.84 2.15
N ILE A 38 3.27 -3.91 1.90
CA ILE A 38 4.15 -3.35 2.92
C ILE A 38 3.65 -1.98 3.36
N GLY A 39 3.67 -0.98 2.46
CA GLY A 39 3.25 0.39 2.77
C GLY A 39 1.77 0.42 3.13
N GLY A 40 1.43 0.98 4.30
CA GLY A 40 0.05 1.07 4.79
C GLY A 40 -0.54 -0.23 5.33
N VAL A 41 0.25 -1.30 5.33
CA VAL A 41 -0.11 -2.59 5.91
C VAL A 41 0.88 -2.95 7.03
N CYS A 42 2.11 -3.36 6.70
CA CYS A 42 3.13 -3.71 7.70
C CYS A 42 3.83 -2.49 8.30
N VAL A 43 3.86 -1.38 7.57
CA VAL A 43 4.42 -0.09 7.98
C VAL A 43 3.41 1.02 7.75
N ILE A 44 3.62 2.19 8.36
CA ILE A 44 2.72 3.34 8.21
C ILE A 44 2.55 3.71 6.72
N SER A 45 1.30 4.06 6.34
CA SER A 45 0.96 4.35 4.94
C SER A 45 1.59 5.66 4.45
N PRO A 46 2.27 5.65 3.28
CA PRO A 46 2.63 6.86 2.54
C PRO A 46 1.45 7.80 2.26
N PHE A 47 0.22 7.27 2.15
CA PHE A 47 -0.96 8.09 1.90
C PHE A 47 -1.26 9.07 3.04
N GLN A 48 -0.86 8.75 4.27
CA GLN A 48 -1.00 9.71 5.37
C GLN A 48 -0.11 10.93 5.16
N SER A 49 1.10 10.74 4.61
CA SER A 49 2.03 11.82 4.27
C SER A 49 1.50 12.68 3.13
N ILE A 50 0.93 12.05 2.09
CA ILE A 50 0.23 12.76 1.00
C ILE A 50 -0.91 13.61 1.55
N LEU A 51 -1.82 13.01 2.32
CA LEU A 51 -2.97 13.71 2.87
C LEU A 51 -2.55 14.90 3.73
N ASN A 52 -1.58 14.70 4.62
CA ASN A 52 -1.08 15.78 5.47
C ASN A 52 -0.46 16.91 4.62
N TYR A 53 0.24 16.57 3.53
CA TYR A 53 0.84 17.56 2.64
C TYR A 53 -0.23 18.36 1.90
N GLU A 54 -1.23 17.71 1.31
CA GLU A 54 -2.35 18.38 0.62
C GLU A 54 -3.08 19.35 1.55
N LEU A 55 -3.46 18.87 2.75
CA LEU A 55 -4.15 19.67 3.74
C LEU A 55 -3.32 20.87 4.20
N SER A 56 -2.01 20.70 4.38
CA SER A 56 -1.10 21.79 4.79
C SER A 56 -1.02 22.92 3.74
N LEU A 57 -1.32 22.62 2.48
CA LEU A 57 -1.31 23.56 1.36
C LEU A 57 -2.70 24.06 0.98
N GLY A 58 -3.75 23.65 1.71
CA GLY A 58 -5.13 23.99 1.38
C GLY A 58 -5.64 23.33 0.09
N ILE A 59 -5.01 22.24 -0.33
CA ILE A 59 -5.39 21.47 -1.51
C ILE A 59 -6.53 20.52 -1.12
N PRO A 60 -7.62 20.42 -1.90
CA PRO A 60 -8.63 19.40 -1.69
C PRO A 60 -8.01 18.00 -1.68
N PRO A 61 -8.29 17.16 -0.66
CA PRO A 61 -7.69 15.83 -0.54
C PRO A 61 -7.84 14.98 -1.80
N GLY A 62 -6.76 14.26 -2.13
CA GLY A 62 -6.71 13.28 -3.22
C GLY A 62 -6.13 13.78 -4.53
N TRP A 63 -5.63 15.02 -4.62
CA TRP A 63 -5.01 15.55 -5.84
C TRP A 63 -3.80 14.73 -6.28
N ILE A 64 -2.85 14.49 -5.39
CA ILE A 64 -1.59 13.81 -5.69
C ILE A 64 -1.90 12.37 -6.13
N ASN A 65 -2.75 11.65 -5.39
CA ASN A 65 -3.18 10.31 -5.75
C ASN A 65 -3.96 10.28 -7.08
N HIS A 66 -4.79 11.29 -7.33
CA HIS A 66 -5.47 11.45 -8.63
C HIS A 66 -4.45 11.63 -9.75
N SER A 67 -3.46 12.50 -9.58
CA SER A 67 -2.45 12.74 -10.62
C SER A 67 -1.58 11.51 -10.87
N ILE A 68 -1.13 10.83 -9.81
CA ILE A 68 -0.43 9.54 -9.93
C ILE A 68 -1.33 8.57 -10.70
N SER A 69 -2.55 8.27 -10.27
CA SER A 69 -3.40 7.29 -10.97
C SER A 69 -3.68 7.62 -12.44
N ARG A 70 -3.82 8.91 -12.80
CA ARG A 70 -4.11 9.34 -14.18
C ARG A 70 -2.93 9.32 -15.12
N THR A 71 -1.72 9.20 -14.60
CA THR A 71 -0.51 9.00 -15.42
C THR A 71 -0.18 7.52 -15.62
N ALA A 72 -0.96 6.60 -15.06
CA ALA A 72 -0.77 5.17 -15.30
C ALA A 72 -0.94 4.81 -16.79
N PRO A 73 -0.19 3.83 -17.33
CA PRO A 73 0.82 3.02 -16.63
C PRO A 73 2.25 3.58 -16.73
N ASP A 74 2.44 4.75 -17.34
CA ASP A 74 3.75 5.24 -17.81
C ASP A 74 4.23 6.54 -17.16
N GLY A 75 3.50 7.06 -16.18
CA GLY A 75 3.92 8.17 -15.35
C GLY A 75 5.23 7.88 -14.62
N PHE A 76 5.95 8.93 -14.22
CA PHE A 76 7.28 8.80 -13.63
C PHE A 76 7.26 7.96 -12.35
N TRP A 77 6.21 8.09 -11.54
CA TRP A 77 6.00 7.23 -10.36
C TRP A 77 5.92 5.74 -10.72
N HIS A 78 5.11 5.38 -11.73
CA HIS A 78 4.95 4.00 -12.16
C HIS A 78 6.21 3.41 -12.75
N ARG A 79 6.94 4.20 -13.56
CA ARG A 79 8.21 3.78 -14.15
C ARG A 79 9.26 3.55 -13.06
N LEU A 80 9.31 4.41 -12.04
CA LEU A 80 10.18 4.21 -10.89
C LEU A 80 9.79 2.93 -10.12
N GLU A 81 8.50 2.73 -9.83
CA GLU A 81 8.03 1.54 -9.12
C GLU A 81 8.19 0.23 -9.92
N LYS A 82 8.32 0.31 -11.25
CA LYS A 82 8.69 -0.82 -12.12
C LYS A 82 10.21 -0.97 -12.31
N GLY A 83 11.04 -0.13 -11.67
CA GLY A 83 12.49 -0.15 -11.86
C GLY A 83 12.94 0.19 -13.28
N GLN A 84 12.08 0.85 -14.07
CA GLN A 84 12.35 1.22 -15.47
C GLN A 84 13.18 2.49 -15.61
N ILE A 85 13.24 3.30 -14.55
CA ILE A 85 14.08 4.50 -14.45
C ILE A 85 14.75 4.53 -13.07
N PRO A 86 15.96 5.10 -12.96
CA PRO A 86 16.61 5.31 -11.67
C PRO A 86 15.91 6.42 -10.87
N MET A 87 16.12 6.42 -9.56
CA MET A 87 15.76 7.53 -8.68
C MET A 87 16.86 8.59 -8.74
N ASP A 88 16.72 9.56 -9.63
CA ASP A 88 17.65 10.66 -9.85
C ASP A 88 16.92 11.99 -10.09
N ALA A 89 17.68 13.04 -10.42
CA ALA A 89 17.13 14.36 -10.72
C ALA A 89 16.10 14.34 -11.87
N SER A 90 16.28 13.48 -12.88
CA SER A 90 15.34 13.35 -13.99
C SER A 90 14.03 12.69 -13.57
N PHE A 91 14.07 11.73 -12.63
CA PHE A 91 12.86 11.23 -11.99
C PHE A 91 12.11 12.35 -11.28
N PHE A 92 12.78 13.13 -10.42
CA PHE A 92 12.12 14.19 -9.67
C PHE A 92 11.57 15.31 -10.56
N GLU A 93 12.28 15.69 -11.62
CA GLU A 93 11.77 16.65 -12.61
C GLU A 93 10.50 16.11 -13.29
N GLY A 94 10.53 14.85 -13.74
CA GLY A 94 9.38 14.21 -14.39
C GLY A 94 8.19 14.02 -13.45
N PHE A 95 8.42 13.61 -12.21
CA PHE A 95 7.38 13.47 -11.20
C PHE A 95 6.75 14.82 -10.86
N ASN A 96 7.55 15.88 -10.70
CA ASN A 96 7.02 17.23 -10.56
C ASN A 96 6.18 17.64 -11.78
N ARG A 97 6.64 17.37 -13.00
CA ARG A 97 5.83 17.66 -14.20
C ARG A 97 4.49 16.91 -14.19
N ASP A 98 4.48 15.65 -13.76
CA ASP A 98 3.25 14.87 -13.64
C ASP A 98 2.28 15.49 -12.62
N LEU A 99 2.80 15.99 -11.49
CA LEU A 99 2.02 16.65 -10.43
C LEU A 99 1.53 18.06 -10.78
N HIS A 100 2.05 18.70 -11.83
CA HIS A 100 1.74 20.09 -12.20
C HIS A 100 0.98 20.23 -13.52
N ASP A 101 0.23 19.22 -13.94
CA ASP A 101 -0.55 19.27 -15.18
C ASP A 101 -1.88 20.04 -15.00
N PRO A 102 -2.08 21.15 -15.74
CA PRO A 102 -3.25 22.01 -15.56
C PRO A 102 -4.56 21.37 -16.03
N VAL A 103 -4.50 20.45 -17.00
CA VAL A 103 -5.69 19.76 -17.50
C VAL A 103 -6.19 18.76 -16.46
N ARG A 104 -5.28 17.95 -15.90
CA ARG A 104 -5.61 17.03 -14.80
C ARG A 104 -6.09 17.77 -13.56
N TRP A 105 -5.46 18.89 -13.20
CA TRP A 105 -5.88 19.69 -12.06
C TRP A 105 -7.32 20.19 -12.22
N LYS A 106 -7.63 20.75 -13.39
CA LYS A 106 -8.98 21.19 -13.73
C LYS A 106 -10.00 20.06 -13.59
N THR A 107 -9.72 18.89 -14.18
CA THR A 107 -10.61 17.72 -14.09
C THR A 107 -10.80 17.24 -12.65
N PHE A 108 -9.72 17.14 -11.88
CA PHE A 108 -9.78 16.78 -10.46
C PHE A 108 -10.64 17.77 -9.68
N TYR A 109 -10.34 19.07 -9.77
CA TYR A 109 -11.00 20.10 -8.99
C TYR A 109 -12.50 20.18 -9.30
N GLN A 110 -12.89 20.05 -10.58
CA GLN A 110 -14.30 19.97 -10.97
C GLN A 110 -15.02 18.76 -10.35
N SER A 111 -14.34 17.61 -10.27
CA SER A 111 -14.90 16.43 -9.61
C SER A 111 -15.08 16.63 -8.10
N GLN A 112 -14.18 17.40 -7.46
CA GLN A 112 -14.28 17.78 -6.06
C GLN A 112 -15.41 18.78 -5.83
N GLN A 113 -15.57 19.80 -6.70
CA GLN A 113 -16.68 20.76 -6.62
C GLN A 113 -18.05 20.08 -6.70
N ALA A 114 -18.18 19.04 -7.52
CA ALA A 114 -19.42 18.27 -7.63
C ALA A 114 -19.79 17.54 -6.33
N ARG A 115 -18.79 17.21 -5.49
CA ARG A 115 -18.97 16.52 -4.19
C ARG A 115 -19.01 17.49 -3.02
N ASN A 116 -18.33 18.62 -3.12
CA ASN A 116 -18.25 19.64 -2.09
C ASN A 116 -18.57 21.03 -2.69
N PRO A 117 -19.84 21.45 -2.63
CA PRO A 117 -20.27 22.76 -3.13
C PRO A 117 -19.66 23.97 -2.41
N SER A 118 -18.97 23.78 -1.28
CA SER A 118 -18.28 24.87 -0.57
C SER A 118 -16.97 25.29 -1.23
N LEU A 119 -16.43 24.48 -2.15
CA LEU A 119 -15.24 24.84 -2.90
C LEU A 119 -15.48 26.06 -3.81
N PRO A 120 -14.51 26.98 -3.95
CA PRO A 120 -14.59 28.13 -4.86
C PRO A 120 -15.06 27.74 -6.26
N LYS A 121 -15.96 28.55 -6.86
CA LYS A 121 -16.47 28.32 -8.23
C LYS A 121 -15.37 28.44 -9.28
N GLU A 122 -14.50 29.44 -9.13
CA GLU A 122 -13.31 29.58 -9.96
C GLU A 122 -12.28 28.54 -9.56
N ILE A 123 -11.71 27.87 -10.56
CA ILE A 123 -10.69 26.85 -10.33
C ILE A 123 -9.38 27.58 -10.04
N PRO A 124 -8.76 27.36 -8.87
CA PRO A 124 -7.48 27.99 -8.54
C PRO A 124 -6.37 27.48 -9.48
N PRO A 125 -5.23 28.19 -9.57
CA PRO A 125 -4.07 27.68 -10.30
C PRO A 125 -3.63 26.32 -9.74
N VAL A 126 -2.89 25.56 -10.56
CA VAL A 126 -2.29 24.30 -10.13
C VAL A 126 -1.42 24.57 -8.90
N PRO A 127 -1.59 23.82 -7.80
CA PRO A 127 -0.80 24.03 -6.60
C PRO A 127 0.68 23.82 -6.89
N LYS A 128 1.54 24.67 -6.31
CA LYS A 128 2.98 24.47 -6.33
C LYS A 128 3.33 23.38 -5.32
N LEU A 129 3.91 22.28 -5.80
CA LEU A 129 4.31 21.12 -5.03
C LEU A 129 5.82 20.91 -5.16
N ASP A 130 6.43 20.39 -4.09
CA ASP A 130 7.79 19.88 -4.08
C ASP A 130 7.74 18.36 -4.09
N GLY A 131 7.79 17.77 -5.29
CA GLY A 131 7.71 16.33 -5.48
C GLY A 131 8.86 15.54 -4.84
N GLU A 132 10.04 16.15 -4.69
CA GLU A 132 11.20 15.51 -4.05
C GLU A 132 11.04 15.50 -2.53
N TRP A 133 10.66 16.63 -1.94
CA TRP A 133 10.34 16.68 -0.51
C TRP A 133 9.22 15.71 -0.15
N LEU A 134 8.13 15.70 -0.93
CA LEU A 134 7.01 14.78 -0.73
C LEU A 134 7.45 13.31 -0.83
N PHE A 135 8.26 12.97 -1.83
CA PHE A 135 8.81 11.63 -1.98
C PHE A 135 9.59 11.20 -0.72
N ASN A 136 10.51 12.04 -0.27
CA ASN A 136 11.33 11.75 0.91
C ASN A 136 10.50 11.62 2.18
N ASP A 137 9.47 12.45 2.34
CA ASP A 137 8.55 12.36 3.47
C ASP A 137 7.74 11.06 3.47
N MET A 138 7.22 10.65 2.30
CA MET A 138 6.53 9.36 2.12
C MET A 138 7.45 8.17 2.43
N MET A 139 8.70 8.20 1.94
CA MET A 139 9.65 7.11 2.18
C MET A 139 10.08 7.04 3.65
N THR A 140 10.20 8.19 4.32
CA THR A 140 10.52 8.27 5.75
C THR A 140 9.39 7.69 6.60
N SER A 141 8.14 8.09 6.33
CA SER A 141 6.99 7.58 7.08
C SER A 141 6.80 6.07 6.91
N ALA A 142 7.05 5.55 5.71
CA ALA A 142 6.92 4.14 5.37
C ALA A 142 8.04 3.24 5.92
N ARG A 143 8.68 3.64 7.02
CA ARG A 143 9.66 2.84 7.78
C ARG A 143 9.16 2.47 9.17
N ALA A 144 8.26 3.26 9.74
CA ALA A 144 7.73 2.98 11.05
C ALA A 144 6.79 1.75 10.97
N PRO A 145 6.98 0.72 11.82
CA PRO A 145 6.11 -0.45 11.83
C PRO A 145 4.69 -0.06 12.25
N ASP A 146 3.69 -0.66 11.61
CA ASP A 146 2.30 -0.51 12.05
C ASP A 146 2.11 -1.22 13.41
N PRO A 147 1.49 -0.56 14.41
CA PRO A 147 1.39 -1.09 15.77
C PRO A 147 0.51 -2.34 15.89
N TRP A 148 -0.35 -2.64 14.91
CA TRP A 148 -1.22 -3.81 14.93
C TRP A 148 -0.72 -4.89 13.98
N MET A 149 -0.42 -4.52 12.74
CA MET A 149 -0.06 -5.48 11.71
C MET A 149 1.36 -6.03 11.88
N PHE A 150 2.31 -5.22 12.36
CA PHE A 150 3.68 -5.69 12.53
C PHE A 150 3.82 -6.75 13.63
N PRO A 151 3.18 -6.61 14.82
CA PRO A 151 3.08 -7.72 15.77
C PRO A 151 2.37 -8.96 15.21
N ALA A 152 1.27 -8.78 14.48
CA ALA A 152 0.56 -9.90 13.84
C ALA A 152 1.45 -10.66 12.85
N LEU A 153 2.22 -9.94 12.03
CA LEU A 153 3.22 -10.50 11.11
C LEU A 153 4.26 -11.36 11.85
N ARG A 154 4.76 -10.89 13.01
CA ARG A 154 5.69 -11.67 13.83
C ARG A 154 5.06 -12.96 14.37
N SER A 155 3.81 -12.88 14.85
CA SER A 155 3.07 -14.05 15.34
C SER A 155 2.83 -15.08 14.24
N LEU A 156 2.48 -14.63 13.03
CA LEU A 156 2.32 -15.49 11.85
C LEU A 156 3.63 -16.17 11.44
N LYS A 157 4.74 -15.43 11.45
CA LYS A 157 6.05 -16.02 11.16
C LYS A 157 6.44 -17.07 12.21
N ALA A 158 6.17 -16.79 13.48
CA ALA A 158 6.49 -17.68 14.60
C ALA A 158 5.64 -18.96 14.60
N SER A 159 4.39 -18.91 14.13
CA SER A 159 3.51 -20.09 14.09
C SER A 159 3.98 -21.17 13.12
N LYS A 160 4.76 -20.77 12.09
CA LYS A 160 5.24 -21.62 10.99
C LYS A 160 4.14 -22.28 10.15
N SER A 161 2.86 -22.03 10.43
CA SER A 161 1.71 -22.67 9.77
C SER A 161 1.38 -22.12 8.39
N TYR A 162 1.97 -20.99 8.00
CA TYR A 162 1.69 -20.30 6.75
C TYR A 162 2.98 -19.93 6.04
N ILE A 163 2.98 -19.90 4.72
CA ILE A 163 3.98 -19.16 3.95
C ILE A 163 3.65 -17.68 4.13
N VAL A 164 4.56 -16.93 4.77
CA VAL A 164 4.40 -15.49 4.99
C VAL A 164 5.11 -14.76 3.85
N ALA A 165 4.35 -14.11 2.98
CA ALA A 165 4.89 -13.53 1.75
C ALA A 165 4.59 -12.02 1.64
N ALA A 166 5.37 -11.31 0.83
CA ALA A 166 5.15 -9.91 0.51
C ALA A 166 5.00 -9.68 -1.00
N LEU A 167 4.08 -8.79 -1.38
CA LEU A 167 3.88 -8.28 -2.74
C LEU A 167 3.68 -6.76 -2.67
N SER A 168 4.74 -6.01 -2.99
CA SER A 168 4.74 -4.56 -2.78
C SER A 168 5.23 -3.77 -3.99
N ASN A 169 4.53 -2.66 -4.24
CA ASN A 169 5.02 -1.61 -5.12
C ASN A 169 6.13 -0.86 -4.36
N THR A 170 7.35 -0.93 -4.86
CA THR A 170 8.59 -0.54 -4.19
C THR A 170 9.47 0.25 -5.16
N VAL A 171 10.51 0.89 -4.64
CA VAL A 171 11.50 1.64 -5.42
C VAL A 171 12.90 1.12 -5.11
N ILE A 172 13.85 1.32 -6.04
CA ILE A 172 15.27 1.01 -5.83
C ILE A 172 15.98 2.31 -5.46
N PHE A 173 16.48 2.38 -4.23
CA PHE A 173 17.29 3.51 -3.78
C PHE A 173 18.72 3.41 -4.37
N PRO A 174 19.28 4.50 -4.91
CA PRO A 174 20.59 4.47 -5.56
C PRO A 174 21.72 4.37 -4.53
N PRO A 175 22.92 3.87 -4.91
CA PRO A 175 24.09 3.88 -4.02
C PRO A 175 24.36 5.26 -3.43
N GLY A 176 24.63 5.33 -2.14
CA GLY A 176 24.85 6.57 -1.40
C GLY A 176 23.58 7.22 -0.83
N HIS A 177 22.39 6.74 -1.20
CA HIS A 177 21.15 7.12 -0.53
C HIS A 177 21.04 6.46 0.85
N GLU A 178 20.47 7.15 1.85
CA GLU A 178 20.33 6.65 3.24
C GLU A 178 19.64 5.28 3.30
N TYR A 179 18.62 5.09 2.47
CA TYR A 179 17.84 3.85 2.39
C TYR A 179 18.34 2.84 1.35
N HIS A 180 19.54 3.04 0.81
CA HIS A 180 20.14 2.04 -0.06
C HIS A 180 20.48 0.78 0.73
N GLN A 181 19.85 -0.34 0.37
CA GLN A 181 20.18 -1.65 0.93
C GLN A 181 20.84 -2.51 -0.14
N PRO A 182 22.19 -2.61 -0.15
CA PRO A 182 22.91 -3.39 -1.16
C PRO A 182 22.66 -4.90 -1.03
N ASP A 183 22.30 -5.37 0.17
CA ASP A 183 21.92 -6.75 0.42
C ASP A 183 20.49 -6.81 0.97
N PRO A 184 19.49 -7.03 0.10
CA PRO A 184 18.10 -7.15 0.52
C PRO A 184 17.89 -8.23 1.59
N ALA A 185 18.76 -9.23 1.73
CA ALA A 185 18.61 -10.27 2.76
C ALA A 185 18.88 -9.75 4.17
N LYS A 186 19.57 -8.60 4.28
CA LYS A 186 19.87 -7.93 5.55
C LYS A 186 18.83 -6.87 5.94
N ASP A 187 17.82 -6.63 5.11
CA ASP A 187 16.70 -5.77 5.50
C ASP A 187 15.86 -6.46 6.59
N PRO A 188 15.72 -5.87 7.79
CA PRO A 188 15.01 -6.50 8.90
C PRO A 188 13.56 -6.82 8.58
N LEU A 189 12.88 -5.96 7.81
CA LEU A 189 11.50 -6.19 7.40
C LEU A 189 11.42 -7.29 6.35
N ARG A 190 12.29 -7.28 5.33
CA ARG A 190 12.32 -8.34 4.30
C ARG A 190 12.58 -9.72 4.92
N SER A 191 13.41 -9.80 5.97
CA SER A 191 13.73 -11.06 6.65
C SER A 191 12.52 -11.75 7.32
N MET A 192 11.41 -11.02 7.52
CA MET A 192 10.18 -11.58 8.04
C MET A 192 9.45 -12.48 7.03
N PHE A 193 9.74 -12.34 5.74
CA PHE A 193 9.00 -13.00 4.67
C PHE A 193 9.76 -14.21 4.13
N ASP A 194 9.03 -15.30 3.91
CA ASP A 194 9.51 -16.49 3.18
C ASP A 194 9.69 -16.18 1.68
N VAL A 195 8.79 -15.36 1.12
CA VAL A 195 8.80 -14.92 -0.28
C VAL A 195 8.59 -13.41 -0.34
N PHE A 196 9.38 -12.70 -1.15
CA PHE A 196 9.27 -11.24 -1.29
C PHE A 196 9.30 -10.82 -2.75
N VAL A 197 8.16 -10.35 -3.26
CA VAL A 197 8.01 -9.82 -4.62
C VAL A 197 8.05 -8.30 -4.58
N SER A 198 9.16 -7.73 -5.05
CA SER A 198 9.36 -6.28 -5.18
C SER A 198 9.11 -5.85 -6.62
N SER A 199 8.13 -4.97 -6.83
CA SER A 199 7.76 -4.45 -8.16
C SER A 199 8.96 -3.95 -8.97
N ALA A 200 9.85 -3.16 -8.35
CA ALA A 200 10.96 -2.52 -9.04
C ALA A 200 12.04 -3.53 -9.46
N HIS A 201 12.17 -4.65 -8.75
CA HIS A 201 13.14 -5.70 -9.11
C HIS A 201 12.59 -6.67 -10.16
N VAL A 202 11.26 -6.84 -10.23
CA VAL A 202 10.63 -7.77 -11.17
C VAL A 202 10.07 -7.09 -12.43
N GLY A 203 10.08 -5.75 -12.50
CA GLY A 203 9.61 -5.00 -13.67
C GLY A 203 8.09 -4.94 -13.84
N LEU A 204 7.33 -5.36 -12.83
CA LEU A 204 5.87 -5.41 -12.84
C LEU A 204 5.33 -4.57 -11.69
N ARG A 205 4.06 -4.17 -11.74
CA ARG A 205 3.45 -3.32 -10.71
C ARG A 205 2.00 -3.71 -10.46
N LYS A 206 1.55 -3.72 -9.21
CA LYS A 206 0.10 -3.78 -8.93
C LYS A 206 -0.58 -2.54 -9.54
N PRO A 207 -1.77 -2.65 -10.16
CA PRO A 207 -2.65 -3.81 -10.23
C PRO A 207 -2.54 -4.63 -11.54
N ASP A 208 -1.39 -4.64 -12.24
CA ASP A 208 -1.19 -5.47 -13.45
C ASP A 208 -1.39 -6.97 -13.10
N PRO A 209 -2.29 -7.71 -13.81
CA PRO A 209 -2.53 -9.13 -13.56
C PRO A 209 -1.25 -9.98 -13.48
N LYS A 210 -0.23 -9.65 -14.27
CA LYS A 210 1.03 -10.39 -14.34
C LYS A 210 1.78 -10.44 -13.01
N ILE A 211 1.64 -9.43 -12.16
CA ILE A 211 2.34 -9.43 -10.87
C ILE A 211 1.70 -10.41 -9.88
N TYR A 212 0.39 -10.64 -9.99
CA TYR A 212 -0.33 -11.62 -9.18
C TYR A 212 -0.03 -13.04 -9.65
N GLU A 213 0.06 -13.27 -10.96
CA GLU A 213 0.53 -14.53 -11.54
C GLU A 213 1.96 -14.85 -11.06
N LEU A 214 2.86 -13.86 -11.08
CA LEU A 214 4.22 -14.02 -10.56
C LEU A 214 4.23 -14.31 -9.04
N ALA A 215 3.39 -13.63 -8.26
CA ALA A 215 3.29 -13.86 -6.83
C ALA A 215 2.82 -15.30 -6.52
N LEU A 216 1.77 -15.78 -7.20
CA LEU A 216 1.28 -17.16 -7.08
C LEU A 216 2.37 -18.17 -7.43
N LYS A 217 3.05 -17.97 -8.57
CA LYS A 217 4.16 -18.82 -8.99
C LYS A 217 5.27 -18.85 -7.93
N SER A 218 5.66 -17.70 -7.39
CA SER A 218 6.76 -17.58 -6.42
C SER A 218 6.45 -18.33 -5.12
N VAL A 219 5.21 -18.25 -4.62
CA VAL A 219 4.82 -18.96 -3.39
C VAL A 219 4.60 -20.47 -3.62
N ASP A 220 4.13 -20.88 -4.80
CA ASP A 220 4.05 -22.30 -5.18
C ASP A 220 5.45 -22.92 -5.29
N GLU A 221 6.40 -22.23 -5.93
CA GLU A 221 7.80 -22.66 -6.01
C GLU A 221 8.43 -22.80 -4.62
N PHE A 222 8.20 -21.83 -3.74
CA PHE A 222 8.65 -21.90 -2.35
C PHE A 222 8.05 -23.09 -1.61
N ALA A 223 6.74 -23.32 -1.75
CA ALA A 223 6.05 -24.45 -1.12
C ALA A 223 6.69 -25.78 -1.56
N ARG A 224 6.80 -25.99 -2.88
CA ARG A 224 7.35 -27.23 -3.45
C ARG A 224 8.81 -27.46 -3.07
N ALA A 225 9.63 -26.40 -3.09
CA ALA A 225 11.04 -26.50 -2.69
C ALA A 225 11.21 -26.89 -1.22
N ASN A 226 10.25 -26.53 -0.36
CA ASN A 226 10.29 -26.81 1.07
C ASN A 226 9.39 -27.98 1.51
N ALA A 227 8.76 -28.70 0.57
CA ALA A 227 7.79 -29.75 0.86
C ALA A 227 8.36 -30.92 1.70
N SER A 228 9.66 -31.18 1.61
CA SER A 228 10.34 -32.25 2.35
C SER A 228 10.75 -31.86 3.78
N THR A 229 10.70 -30.57 4.13
CA THR A 229 10.96 -30.08 5.49
C THR A 229 9.81 -30.46 6.44
N ASP A 230 10.06 -30.47 7.74
CA ASP A 230 9.01 -30.77 8.73
C ASP A 230 7.85 -29.77 8.62
N ARG A 231 8.18 -28.46 8.49
CA ARG A 231 7.19 -27.39 8.23
C ARG A 231 6.41 -27.65 6.94
N GLY A 232 7.06 -28.08 5.88
CA GLY A 232 6.40 -28.37 4.60
C GLY A 232 5.45 -29.56 4.66
N LYS A 233 5.85 -30.64 5.35
CA LYS A 233 5.03 -31.84 5.56
C LYS A 233 3.80 -31.53 6.40
N GLU A 234 3.98 -30.82 7.53
CA GLU A 234 2.89 -30.44 8.43
C GLU A 234 1.83 -29.57 7.74
N ASN A 235 2.24 -28.77 6.75
CA ASN A 235 1.37 -27.84 6.04
C ASN A 235 0.98 -28.29 4.62
N GLY A 236 1.28 -29.53 4.23
CA GLY A 236 0.85 -30.10 2.94
C GLY A 236 1.45 -29.43 1.69
N TRP A 237 2.66 -28.87 1.78
CA TRP A 237 3.25 -28.08 0.69
C TRP A 237 3.66 -28.88 -0.55
N SER A 238 3.65 -30.22 -0.49
CA SER A 238 3.89 -31.08 -1.65
C SER A 238 2.82 -30.92 -2.74
N GLU A 239 1.60 -30.53 -2.37
CA GLU A 239 0.50 -30.27 -3.31
C GLU A 239 0.71 -28.95 -4.07
N GLY A 240 1.54 -28.05 -3.51
CA GLY A 240 1.69 -26.68 -3.97
C GLY A 240 0.65 -25.73 -3.40
N VAL A 241 0.52 -24.58 -4.05
CA VAL A 241 -0.38 -23.49 -3.66
C VAL A 241 -1.30 -23.13 -4.82
N GLU A 242 -2.60 -23.12 -4.57
CA GLU A 242 -3.61 -22.58 -5.48
C GLU A 242 -3.95 -21.11 -5.15
N ALA A 243 -4.45 -20.36 -6.14
CA ALA A 243 -4.84 -18.95 -5.97
C ALA A 243 -5.80 -18.73 -4.79
N GLY A 244 -6.80 -19.61 -4.65
CA GLY A 244 -7.79 -19.56 -3.57
C GLY A 244 -7.22 -19.87 -2.18
N GLU A 245 -5.97 -20.32 -2.06
CA GLU A 245 -5.28 -20.57 -0.78
C GLU A 245 -4.40 -19.38 -0.34
N ILE A 246 -4.44 -18.27 -1.09
CA ILE A 246 -3.74 -17.02 -0.79
C ILE A 246 -4.71 -16.01 -0.22
N VAL A 247 -4.39 -15.47 0.97
CA VAL A 247 -5.08 -14.32 1.55
C VAL A 247 -4.18 -13.10 1.41
N PHE A 248 -4.60 -12.14 0.59
CA PHE A 248 -3.86 -10.92 0.29
C PHE A 248 -4.37 -9.71 1.09
N LEU A 249 -3.47 -9.06 1.82
CA LEU A 249 -3.74 -7.84 2.59
C LEU A 249 -3.13 -6.62 1.88
N ASP A 250 -3.94 -5.61 1.60
CA ASP A 250 -3.50 -4.39 0.90
C ASP A 250 -4.37 -3.20 1.36
N ASP A 251 -3.78 -2.00 1.40
CA ASP A 251 -4.48 -0.75 1.75
C ASP A 251 -5.04 -0.03 0.51
N ILE A 252 -4.88 -0.56 -0.70
CA ILE A 252 -5.40 -0.01 -1.96
C ILE A 252 -6.47 -0.93 -2.54
N GLY A 253 -7.68 -0.39 -2.71
CA GLY A 253 -8.84 -1.17 -3.19
C GLY A 253 -8.69 -1.72 -4.61
N GLU A 254 -8.00 -1.00 -5.50
CA GLU A 254 -7.76 -1.46 -6.88
C GLU A 254 -6.82 -2.67 -6.93
N ASN A 255 -5.79 -2.69 -6.08
CA ASN A 255 -4.90 -3.84 -5.94
C ASN A 255 -5.66 -5.08 -5.46
N LEU A 256 -6.57 -4.92 -4.49
CA LEU A 256 -7.42 -6.01 -4.02
C LEU A 256 -8.41 -6.49 -5.08
N LYS A 257 -8.98 -5.59 -5.88
CA LYS A 257 -9.87 -5.97 -7.00
C LYS A 257 -9.12 -6.81 -8.03
N ALA A 258 -7.88 -6.47 -8.36
CA ALA A 258 -7.06 -7.27 -9.27
C ALA A 258 -6.67 -8.62 -8.64
N ALA A 259 -6.33 -8.65 -7.35
CA ALA A 259 -6.07 -9.89 -6.62
C ALA A 259 -7.28 -10.85 -6.62
N LYS A 260 -8.50 -10.33 -6.37
CA LYS A 260 -9.74 -11.11 -6.48
C LYS A 260 -9.93 -11.70 -7.88
N LYS A 261 -9.64 -10.93 -8.94
CA LYS A 261 -9.69 -11.41 -10.33
C LYS A 261 -8.66 -12.51 -10.60
N ALA A 262 -7.51 -12.46 -9.92
CA ALA A 262 -6.50 -13.52 -9.95
C ALA A 262 -6.88 -14.75 -9.10
N GLY A 263 -8.03 -14.73 -8.42
CA GLY A 263 -8.52 -15.84 -7.59
C GLY A 263 -8.06 -15.80 -6.14
N PHE A 264 -7.42 -14.71 -5.68
CA PHE A 264 -6.98 -14.59 -4.30
C PHE A 264 -8.14 -14.21 -3.38
N GLN A 265 -8.10 -14.70 -2.15
CA GLN A 265 -8.86 -14.12 -1.06
C GLN A 265 -8.22 -12.79 -0.66
N THR A 266 -9.00 -11.86 -0.12
CA THR A 266 -8.51 -10.50 0.16
C THR A 266 -9.03 -9.94 1.47
N ILE A 267 -8.17 -9.24 2.21
CA ILE A 267 -8.54 -8.43 3.36
C ILE A 267 -8.09 -6.99 3.06
N LYS A 268 -9.03 -6.04 3.17
CA LYS A 268 -8.70 -4.62 3.07
C LYS A 268 -8.13 -4.13 4.39
N VAL A 269 -7.02 -3.40 4.33
CA VAL A 269 -6.49 -2.67 5.49
C VAL A 269 -6.98 -1.22 5.41
N PRO A 270 -7.93 -0.79 6.25
CA PRO A 270 -8.40 0.59 6.22
C PRO A 270 -7.34 1.51 6.83
N LEU A 271 -7.18 2.71 6.27
CA LEU A 271 -6.18 3.66 6.73
C LEU A 271 -6.44 4.03 8.20
N GLY A 272 -5.39 3.89 9.03
CA GLY A 272 -5.48 4.18 10.47
C GLY A 272 -6.32 3.19 11.28
N ARG A 273 -6.83 2.11 10.68
CA ARG A 273 -7.65 1.08 11.34
C ARG A 273 -7.15 -0.34 11.04
N ALA A 274 -5.83 -0.53 11.05
CA ALA A 274 -5.20 -1.82 10.80
C ALA A 274 -5.67 -2.93 11.77
N TYR A 275 -6.16 -2.56 12.96
CA TYR A 275 -6.77 -3.50 13.92
C TYR A 275 -7.96 -4.27 13.33
N GLU A 276 -8.79 -3.65 12.47
CA GLU A 276 -9.92 -4.34 11.83
C GLU A 276 -9.43 -5.43 10.88
N ALA A 277 -8.33 -5.18 10.17
CA ALA A 277 -7.70 -6.17 9.30
C ALA A 277 -7.01 -7.30 10.08
N VAL A 278 -6.43 -7.00 11.25
CA VAL A 278 -5.87 -8.02 12.15
C VAL A 278 -6.98 -8.92 12.69
N GLU A 279 -8.11 -8.38 13.14
CA GLU A 279 -9.27 -9.17 13.59
C GLU A 279 -9.81 -10.08 12.47
N ALA A 280 -9.90 -9.56 11.24
CA ALA A 280 -10.27 -10.37 10.08
C ALA A 280 -9.26 -11.51 9.85
N LEU A 281 -7.97 -11.24 10.03
CA LEU A 281 -6.90 -12.23 9.89
C LEU A 281 -6.93 -13.29 11.01
N GLU A 282 -7.28 -12.93 12.24
CA GLU A 282 -7.54 -13.89 13.32
C GLU A 282 -8.70 -14.82 12.96
N GLY A 283 -9.80 -14.28 12.40
CA GLY A 283 -10.93 -15.08 11.95
C GLY A 283 -10.57 -16.09 10.86
N VAL A 284 -9.67 -15.70 9.94
CA VAL A 284 -9.20 -16.55 8.84
C VAL A 284 -8.18 -17.61 9.31
N THR A 285 -7.31 -17.25 10.24
CA THR A 285 -6.18 -18.10 10.67
C THR A 285 -6.49 -18.94 11.90
N GLY A 286 -7.45 -18.52 12.73
CA GLY A 286 -7.69 -19.08 14.06
C GLY A 286 -6.60 -18.76 15.08
N LEU A 287 -5.61 -17.93 14.72
CA LEU A 287 -4.53 -17.51 15.62
C LEU A 287 -4.95 -16.28 16.42
N LYS A 288 -4.43 -16.15 17.63
CA LYS A 288 -4.45 -14.88 18.37
C LYS A 288 -3.32 -14.00 17.86
N LEU A 289 -3.66 -13.00 17.06
CA LEU A 289 -2.75 -12.06 16.41
C LEU A 289 -2.89 -10.65 16.98
N ALA A 290 -4.07 -10.29 17.48
CA ALA A 290 -4.32 -9.05 18.18
C ALA A 290 -3.51 -9.04 19.49
N GLY A 291 -2.56 -8.10 19.56
CA GLY A 291 -1.91 -7.73 20.82
C GLY A 291 -2.82 -6.88 21.70
N ASP A 292 -2.27 -6.28 22.75
CA ASP A 292 -3.01 -5.44 23.70
C ASP A 292 -2.96 -3.93 23.36
N HIS A 293 -2.69 -3.59 22.09
CA HIS A 293 -2.60 -2.21 21.67
C HIS A 293 -3.98 -1.52 21.74
N PRO A 294 -4.05 -0.22 22.05
CA PRO A 294 -5.32 0.48 22.09
C PRO A 294 -5.86 0.69 20.67
N LYS A 295 -7.16 0.43 20.46
CA LYS A 295 -7.86 0.62 19.18
C LYS A 295 -8.15 2.11 18.94
N ILE A 296 -7.10 2.89 18.72
CA ILE A 296 -7.20 4.33 18.48
C ILE A 296 -6.97 4.57 16.99
N PRO A 297 -7.98 5.09 16.25
CA PRO A 297 -7.79 5.51 14.88
C PRO A 297 -6.75 6.62 14.76
N ILE A 298 -5.85 6.53 13.76
CA ILE A 298 -4.92 7.61 13.45
C ILE A 298 -5.73 8.81 12.94
N LYS A 299 -5.57 9.97 13.60
CA LYS A 299 -6.20 11.23 13.17
C LYS A 299 -5.31 11.97 12.17
N PRO A 300 -5.86 12.55 11.08
CA PRO A 300 -5.10 13.39 10.17
C PRO A 300 -4.46 14.59 10.90
N ASN A 301 -3.24 14.98 10.51
CA ASN A 301 -2.58 16.14 11.08
C ASN A 301 -2.75 17.36 10.17
N TYR A 302 -3.65 18.25 10.56
CA TYR A 302 -4.03 19.46 9.81
C TYR A 302 -3.04 20.63 9.92
N LYS A 303 -2.01 20.55 10.78
CA LYS A 303 -1.11 21.68 11.09
C LYS A 303 0.36 21.28 10.97
N ARG A 304 0.78 20.84 9.79
CA ARG A 304 2.20 20.56 9.53
C ARG A 304 2.92 21.85 9.14
N LYS A 305 3.80 22.34 10.00
CA LYS A 305 4.55 23.60 9.80
C LYS A 305 5.76 23.48 8.88
N ASP A 306 6.18 22.26 8.53
CA ASP A 306 7.45 21.99 7.84
C ASP A 306 7.27 21.60 6.35
N ALA A 307 6.06 21.69 5.81
CA ALA A 307 5.79 21.40 4.41
C ALA A 307 6.48 22.43 3.49
N LYS A 308 7.24 21.97 2.49
CA LYS A 308 7.92 22.83 1.52
C LYS A 308 7.08 23.06 0.26
N LEU A 309 7.24 24.25 -0.31
CA LEU A 309 6.59 24.75 -1.53
C LEU A 309 7.55 24.73 -2.72
#